data_AF-Q82YD8-F1
#
_entry.id   AF-Q82YD8-F1
#
_cell.length_a   1.000
_cell.length_b   1.000
_cell.length_c   1.000
_cell.angle_alpha   90.00
_cell.angle_beta   90.00
_cell.angle_gamma   90.00
#
_symmetry.space_group_name_H-M   'P 1'
#
loop_
_entity.id
_entity.type
_entity.pdbx_description
1 polymer ?
#
loop_
_entity_poly.entity_id
_entity_poly.type
_entity_poly.pdbx_seq_one_letter_code
_entity_poly.pdbx_strand_id
1 'polypeptide(L)'
;MTRQGVAVRDSAKSTTPAIKFKQGQFVLYRDPEMFWTGQAGHTFVCRVQRTWLEGTYDLVAVATGRFVHYANADYMRLLPAVDAMRDIDTAPLNTDGAADDMTAAAIAWLTQQHATANQRPELPAQRD
;
A
#
# COMPACT_ATOMS: atom_id res chain seq x y z
N MET A 1 -15.70 52.95 -3.97
CA MET A 1 -14.47 52.12 -3.94
C MET A 1 -14.25 51.65 -2.52
N THR A 2 -14.51 50.38 -2.20
CA THR A 2 -14.17 49.79 -0.89
C THR A 2 -13.82 48.32 -1.12
N ARG A 3 -12.62 47.93 -0.67
CA ARG A 3 -11.90 46.71 -1.04
C ARG A 3 -12.44 45.46 -0.33
N GLN A 4 -12.40 44.35 -1.07
CA GLN A 4 -12.63 42.97 -0.64
C GLN A 4 -11.88 42.62 0.65
N GLY A 5 -12.60 42.04 1.62
CA GLY A 5 -12.01 41.23 2.68
C GLY A 5 -11.69 39.84 2.14
N VAL A 6 -10.42 39.48 2.12
CA VAL A 6 -9.94 38.12 1.82
C VAL A 6 -10.31 37.23 3.00
N ALA A 7 -11.23 36.29 2.79
CA ALA A 7 -11.50 35.24 3.76
C ALA A 7 -10.26 34.37 3.91
N VAL A 8 -9.68 34.37 5.12
CA VAL A 8 -8.62 33.47 5.56
C VAL A 8 -9.09 32.03 5.31
N ARG A 9 -8.30 31.27 4.56
CA ARG A 9 -8.53 29.82 4.38
C ARG A 9 -8.30 29.16 5.74
N ASP A 10 -9.34 28.53 6.26
CA ASP A 10 -9.28 27.68 7.45
C ASP A 10 -8.25 26.57 7.21
N SER A 11 -7.11 26.67 7.87
CA SER A 11 -6.10 25.61 7.88
C SER A 11 -6.70 24.42 8.60
N ALA A 12 -7.04 23.35 7.87
CA ALA A 12 -7.52 22.11 8.43
C ALA A 12 -6.52 21.60 9.49
N LYS A 13 -6.86 21.80 10.77
CA LYS A 13 -6.07 21.34 11.90
C LYS A 13 -6.25 19.82 11.96
N SER A 14 -5.25 19.09 11.45
CA SER A 14 -5.21 17.63 11.49
C SER A 14 -5.36 17.18 12.94
N THR A 15 -6.54 16.69 13.30
CA THR A 15 -6.91 16.28 14.68
C THR A 15 -6.59 14.79 14.88
N THR A 16 -5.50 14.32 14.29
CA THR A 16 -5.01 12.96 14.53
C THR A 16 -4.15 13.03 15.79
N PRO A 17 -4.51 12.34 16.89
CA PRO A 17 -3.66 12.30 18.07
C PRO A 17 -2.26 11.83 17.65
N ALA A 18 -1.23 12.57 18.06
CA ALA A 18 0.16 12.23 17.77
C ALA A 18 0.46 10.83 18.34
N ILE A 19 0.46 9.82 17.47
CA ILE A 19 0.74 8.45 17.84
C ILE A 19 2.21 8.41 18.29
N LYS A 20 2.44 8.18 19.58
CA LYS A 20 3.78 7.96 20.11
C LYS A 20 4.16 6.51 19.92
N PHE A 21 5.20 6.26 19.12
CA PHE A 21 5.75 4.93 18.95
C PHE A 21 6.70 4.60 20.10
N LYS A 22 6.79 3.32 20.44
CA LYS A 22 7.69 2.82 21.48
C LYS A 22 8.80 1.99 20.86
N GLN A 23 9.97 2.02 21.49
CA GLN A 23 11.07 1.12 21.16
C GLN A 23 10.59 -0.34 21.13
N GLY A 24 11.04 -1.09 20.13
CA GLY A 24 10.67 -2.48 19.90
C GLY A 24 9.41 -2.68 19.08
N GLN A 25 8.57 -1.66 18.87
CA GLN A 25 7.39 -1.78 18.02
C GLN A 25 7.75 -1.90 16.54
N PHE A 26 6.91 -2.61 15.80
CA PHE A 26 6.97 -2.67 14.35
C PHE A 26 6.07 -1.60 13.73
N VAL A 27 6.60 -0.93 12.71
CA VAL A 27 5.93 0.14 11.99
C VAL A 27 6.10 -0.09 10.49
N LEU A 28 5.08 0.26 9.72
CA LEU A 28 5.22 0.50 8.30
C LEU A 28 5.80 1.91 8.12
N TYR A 29 6.98 2.01 7.55
CA TYR A 29 7.61 3.27 7.22
C TYR A 29 7.52 3.52 5.72
N ARG A 30 7.20 4.76 5.34
CA ARG A 30 7.26 5.22 3.95
C ARG A 30 8.36 6.27 3.83
N ASP A 31 9.37 6.00 3.01
CA ASP A 31 10.38 6.99 2.66
C ASP A 31 9.74 8.04 1.72
N PRO A 32 9.59 9.30 2.16
CA PRO A 32 8.91 10.31 1.38
C PRO A 32 9.70 10.71 0.12
N GLU A 33 11.03 10.76 0.19
CA GLU A 33 11.87 11.14 -0.94
C GLU A 33 11.80 10.07 -2.03
N MET A 34 11.93 8.80 -1.65
CA MET A 34 11.79 7.69 -2.60
C MET A 34 10.37 7.62 -3.18
N PHE A 35 9.34 7.86 -2.36
CA PHE A 35 7.95 7.86 -2.83
C PHE A 35 7.70 8.95 -3.88
N TRP A 36 8.10 10.20 -3.59
CA TRP A 36 7.89 11.32 -4.50
C TRP A 36 8.73 11.25 -5.77
N THR A 37 9.90 10.60 -5.72
CA THR A 37 10.74 10.36 -6.89
C THR A 37 10.37 9.08 -7.65
N GLY A 38 9.34 8.36 -7.22
CA GLY A 38 8.85 7.14 -7.89
C GLY A 38 9.80 5.94 -7.77
N GLN A 39 10.70 5.94 -6.79
CA GLN A 39 11.62 4.84 -6.57
C GLN A 39 10.92 3.65 -5.91
N ALA A 40 11.21 2.44 -6.39
CA ALA A 40 10.69 1.21 -5.80
C ALA A 40 11.20 1.01 -4.37
N GLY A 41 10.45 0.24 -3.57
CA GLY A 41 10.85 -0.05 -2.18
C GLY A 41 10.72 1.15 -1.23
N HIS A 42 9.94 2.17 -1.60
CA HIS A 42 9.67 3.35 -0.76
C HIS A 42 8.80 3.05 0.48
N THR A 43 8.27 1.84 0.65
CA THR A 43 7.45 1.46 1.81
C THR A 43 7.84 0.08 2.29
N PHE A 44 8.24 -0.02 3.55
CA PHE A 44 8.77 -1.24 4.14
C PHE A 44 8.58 -1.26 5.66
N VAL A 45 8.67 -2.46 6.23
CA VAL A 45 8.49 -2.67 7.68
C VAL A 45 9.81 -2.40 8.40
N CYS A 46 9.71 -1.66 9.51
CA CYS A 46 10.82 -1.35 10.39
C CYS A 46 10.50 -1.70 11.85
N ARG A 47 11.55 -1.92 12.64
CA ARG A 47 11.48 -1.91 14.10
C ARG A 47 11.97 -0.58 14.63
N VAL A 48 11.23 0.02 15.57
CA VAL A 48 11.66 1.23 16.28
C VAL A 48 12.83 0.88 17.20
N GLN A 49 13.99 1.45 16.95
CA GLN A 49 15.20 1.21 17.75
C GLN A 49 15.35 2.25 18.85
N ARG A 50 15.12 3.53 18.54
CA ARG A 50 15.27 4.64 19.48
C ARG A 50 14.18 5.69 19.23
N THR A 51 13.79 6.37 20.30
CA THR A 51 12.81 7.45 20.29
C THR A 51 13.49 8.71 20.80
N TRP A 52 13.39 9.80 20.03
CA TRP A 52 13.95 11.10 20.39
C TRP A 52 12.87 12.02 20.97
N LEU A 53 13.28 12.99 21.79
CA LEU A 53 12.35 13.93 22.46
C LEU A 53 11.56 14.80 21.47
N GLU A 54 12.10 15.01 20.26
CA GLU A 54 11.53 15.84 19.21
C GLU A 54 10.47 15.13 18.35
N GLY A 55 10.10 13.88 18.69
CA GLY A 55 9.11 13.12 17.93
C GLY A 55 9.66 12.45 16.67
N THR A 56 10.98 12.34 16.57
CA THR A 56 11.68 11.56 15.54
C THR A 56 12.14 10.22 16.09
N TYR A 57 12.36 9.25 15.20
CA TYR A 57 12.65 7.87 15.57
C TYR A 57 13.81 7.31 14.75
N ASP A 58 14.68 6.53 15.38
CA ASP A 58 15.63 5.70 14.64
C ASP A 58 14.99 4.34 14.41
N LEU A 59 15.02 3.90 13.16
CA LEU A 59 14.38 2.68 12.68
C LEU A 59 15.41 1.73 12.08
N VAL A 60 15.12 0.43 12.17
CA VAL A 60 15.87 -0.61 11.46
C VAL A 60 14.90 -1.37 10.55
N ALA A 61 15.17 -1.36 9.25
CA ALA A 61 14.40 -2.13 8.27
C ALA A 61 14.51 -3.63 8.55
N VAL A 62 13.37 -4.33 8.62
CA VAL A 62 13.33 -5.75 9.00
C VAL A 62 13.98 -6.63 7.93
N ALA A 63 13.73 -6.35 6.66
CA ALA A 63 14.19 -7.18 5.55
C ALA A 63 15.71 -7.06 5.29
N THR A 64 16.29 -5.87 5.51
CA THR A 64 17.67 -5.56 5.07
C THR A 64 18.61 -5.19 6.21
N GLY A 65 18.09 -4.90 7.41
CA GLY A 65 18.88 -4.34 8.51
C GLY A 65 19.30 -2.88 8.30
N ARG A 66 18.87 -2.22 7.22
CA ARG A 66 19.18 -0.81 6.94
C ARG A 66 18.67 0.09 8.05
N PHE A 67 19.51 1.02 8.52
CA PHE A 67 19.11 2.06 9.45
C PHE A 67 18.46 3.24 8.74
N VAL A 68 17.41 3.78 9.35
CA VAL A 68 16.78 5.06 8.99
C VAL A 68 16.84 5.95 10.23
N HIS A 69 17.55 7.07 10.12
CA HIS A 69 17.74 8.00 11.23
C HIS A 69 16.72 9.13 11.17
N TYR A 70 16.30 9.60 12.34
CA TYR A 70 15.41 10.76 12.49
C TYR A 70 14.10 10.67 11.67
N ALA A 71 13.53 9.47 11.54
CA ALA A 71 12.27 9.25 10.83
C ALA A 71 11.14 10.05 11.49
N ASN A 72 10.36 10.77 10.69
CA ASN A 72 9.21 11.52 11.16
C ASN A 72 7.99 10.60 11.35
N ALA A 73 7.32 10.76 12.49
CA ALA A 73 6.09 10.05 12.87
C ALA A 73 4.99 10.09 11.78
N ASP A 74 4.89 11.17 11.02
CA ASP A 74 3.87 11.36 9.99
C ASP A 74 4.01 10.38 8.81
N TYR A 75 5.22 9.84 8.61
CA TYR A 75 5.50 8.83 7.59
C TYR A 75 5.56 7.41 8.16
N MET A 76 5.12 7.24 9.41
CA MET A 76 5.09 5.97 10.12
C MET A 76 3.65 5.56 10.43
N ARG A 77 3.37 4.27 10.31
CA ARG A 77 2.12 3.67 10.77
C ARG A 77 2.42 2.48 11.66
N LEU A 78 1.82 2.43 12.84
CA LEU A 78 1.96 1.28 13.73
C LEU A 78 1.41 0.04 13.00
N LEU A 79 2.13 -1.07 13.09
CA LEU A 79 1.68 -2.37 12.61
C LEU A 79 1.26 -3.21 13.83
N PRO A 80 -0.04 -3.29 14.15
CA PRO A 80 -0.50 -4.10 15.26
C PRO A 80 -0.20 -5.57 15.03
N ALA A 81 0.17 -6.29 16.09
CA ALA A 81 0.46 -7.72 16.00
C ALA A 81 -0.74 -8.52 15.49
N VAL A 82 -1.97 -8.13 15.85
CA VAL A 82 -3.18 -8.81 15.36
C VAL A 82 -3.34 -8.71 13.84
N ASP A 83 -3.03 -7.55 13.25
CA ASP A 83 -3.09 -7.37 11.80
C ASP A 83 -1.94 -8.12 11.12
N ALA A 84 -0.73 -8.02 11.66
CA ALA A 84 0.43 -8.73 11.13
C ALA A 84 0.25 -10.26 11.18
N MET A 85 -0.26 -10.80 12.29
CA MET A 85 -0.54 -12.23 12.42
C MET A 85 -1.65 -12.67 11.47
N ARG A 86 -2.72 -11.88 11.31
CA ARG A 86 -3.77 -12.18 10.31
C ARG A 86 -3.19 -12.24 8.89
N ASP A 87 -2.33 -11.29 8.54
CA ASP A 87 -1.69 -11.27 7.22
C ASP A 87 -0.78 -12.48 7.02
N ILE A 88 -0.06 -12.92 8.06
CA ILE A 88 0.75 -14.15 8.05
C ILE A 88 -0.13 -15.39 7.89
N ASP A 89 -1.21 -15.50 8.67
CA ASP A 89 -2.11 -16.66 8.67
C ASP A 89 -2.87 -16.81 7.34
N THR A 90 -3.08 -15.70 6.63
CA THR A 90 -3.79 -15.68 5.33
C THR A 90 -2.84 -15.65 4.14
N ALA A 91 -1.53 -15.51 4.36
CA ALA A 91 -0.55 -15.54 3.29
C ALA A 91 -0.53 -16.93 2.63
N PRO A 92 -0.65 -17.02 1.29
CA PRO A 92 -0.53 -18.29 0.59
C PRO A 92 0.88 -18.86 0.83
N LEU A 93 0.94 -20.03 1.48
CA LEU A 93 2.18 -20.58 2.02
C LEU A 93 3.19 -21.07 0.97
N ASN A 94 2.83 -21.17 -0.30
CA ASN A 94 3.76 -21.49 -1.40
C ASN A 94 3.15 -20.97 -2.72
N THR A 95 3.92 -20.19 -3.48
CA THR A 95 3.51 -19.67 -4.79
C THR A 95 3.62 -20.69 -5.92
N ASP A 96 4.02 -21.93 -5.64
CA ASP A 96 4.09 -22.98 -6.65
C ASP A 96 2.69 -23.25 -7.26
N GLY A 97 1.62 -23.08 -6.49
CA GLY A 97 0.25 -23.14 -7.00
C GLY A 97 -0.29 -21.83 -7.59
N ALA A 98 0.32 -20.67 -7.29
CA ALA A 98 -0.17 -19.37 -7.75
C ALA A 98 0.09 -19.15 -9.25
N ALA A 99 1.17 -19.71 -9.78
CA ALA A 99 1.43 -19.76 -11.22
C ALA A 99 0.44 -20.69 -11.93
N ASP A 100 0.15 -21.84 -11.33
CA ASP A 100 -0.80 -22.82 -11.87
C ASP A 100 -2.23 -22.29 -11.87
N ASP A 101 -2.66 -21.59 -10.82
CA ASP A 101 -3.99 -20.98 -10.74
C ASP A 101 -4.16 -19.81 -11.71
N MET A 102 -3.12 -18.98 -11.89
CA MET A 102 -3.13 -17.91 -12.91
C MET A 102 -3.17 -18.50 -14.32
N THR A 103 -2.44 -19.59 -14.56
CA THR A 103 -2.42 -20.30 -15.85
C THR A 103 -3.77 -20.95 -16.13
N ALA A 104 -4.39 -21.59 -15.13
CA ALA A 104 -5.73 -22.17 -15.26
C ALA A 104 -6.79 -21.10 -15.53
N ALA A 105 -6.74 -19.96 -14.83
CA ALA A 105 -7.65 -18.84 -15.07
C ALA A 105 -7.47 -18.22 -16.46
N ALA A 106 -6.22 -18.06 -16.92
CA ALA A 106 -5.92 -17.56 -18.26
C ALA A 106 -6.39 -18.54 -19.36
N ILE A 107 -6.18 -19.85 -19.18
CA ILE A 107 -6.68 -20.89 -20.10
C ILE A 107 -8.21 -20.92 -20.12
N ALA A 108 -8.87 -20.82 -18.97
CA ALA A 108 -10.32 -20.76 -18.89
C ALA A 108 -10.88 -19.55 -19.65
N TRP A 109 -10.24 -18.39 -19.50
CA TRP A 109 -10.61 -17.17 -20.22
C TRP A 109 -10.38 -17.30 -21.74
N LEU A 110 -9.24 -17.84 -22.17
CA LEU A 110 -8.97 -18.12 -23.59
C LEU A 110 -9.99 -19.11 -24.17
N THR A 111 -10.33 -20.15 -23.43
CA THR A 111 -11.32 -21.16 -23.86
C THR A 111 -12.71 -20.53 -23.98
N GLN A 112 -13.09 -19.65 -23.05
CA GLN A 112 -14.34 -18.90 -23.10
C GLN A 112 -14.38 -17.95 -24.32
N GLN A 113 -13.28 -17.27 -24.62
CA GLN A 113 -13.18 -16.44 -25.82
C GLN A 113 -13.29 -17.25 -27.11
N HIS A 114 -12.60 -18.40 -27.19
CA HIS A 114 -12.68 -19.29 -28.34
C HIS A 114 -14.08 -19.91 -28.51
N ALA A 115 -14.76 -20.25 -27.42
CA ALA A 115 -16.14 -20.73 -27.46
C ALA A 115 -17.12 -19.66 -27.96
N THR A 116 -16.88 -18.39 -27.61
CA THR A 116 -17.72 -17.27 -28.04
C THR A 116 -17.40 -16.82 -29.48
N ALA A 117 -16.13 -16.92 -29.91
CA ALA A 117 -15.69 -16.54 -31.26
C ALA A 117 -16.18 -17.51 -32.36
N ASN A 118 -16.47 -18.77 -32.02
CA ASN A 118 -17.04 -19.75 -32.94
C ASN A 118 -18.57 -19.69 -33.06
N GLN A 119 -19.25 -18.83 -32.30
CA GLN A 119 -20.66 -18.54 -32.54
C GLN A 119 -20.76 -17.57 -33.73
N ARG A 120 -20.96 -18.13 -34.93
CA ARG A 120 -21.33 -17.37 -36.12
C ARG A 120 -22.57 -16.52 -35.78
N PRO A 121 -22.51 -15.18 -35.88
CA PRO A 121 -23.70 -14.37 -35.74
C PRO A 121 -24.69 -14.78 -36.83
N GLU A 122 -25.85 -15.31 -36.45
CA GLU A 122 -26.95 -15.48 -37.39
C GLU A 122 -27.39 -14.10 -37.86
N LEU A 123 -27.07 -13.78 -39.11
CA LEU A 123 -27.52 -12.56 -39.77
C LEU A 123 -29.06 -12.58 -39.81
N PRO A 124 -29.74 -11.51 -39.35
CA PRO A 124 -31.19 -11.45 -39.38
C PRO A 124 -31.68 -11.57 -40.84
N ALA A 125 -32.69 -12.42 -41.04
CA ALA A 125 -33.28 -12.67 -42.35
C ALA A 125 -33.71 -11.35 -43.01
N GLN A 126 -33.21 -11.14 -44.24
CA GLN A 126 -33.55 -9.98 -45.06
C GLN A 126 -35.05 -10.02 -45.36
N ARG A 127 -35.78 -9.01 -44.88
CA ARG A 127 -37.21 -8.80 -45.18
C ARG A 127 -37.35 -8.24 -46.60
N ASP A 128 -38.22 -8.88 -47.38
CA ASP A 128 -38.73 -8.42 -48.69
C ASP A 128 -39.44 -7.05 -48.62
#